data_AF-A0A090WDJ5-F1
#
_entry.id   AF-A0A090WDJ5-F1
#
_cell.length_a   1.000
_cell.length_b   1.000
_cell.length_c   1.000
_cell.angle_alpha   90.00
_cell.angle_beta   90.00
_cell.angle_gamma   90.00
#
_symmetry.space_group_name_H-M   'P 1'
#
loop_
_entity.id
_entity.type
_entity.pdbx_description
1 polymer ?
#
loop_
_entity_poly.entity_id
_entity_poly.type
_entity_poly.pdbx_seq_one_letter_code
_entity_poly.pdbx_strand_id
1 'polypeptide(L)'
;MMPNKALFKNFIYALACFAIFSVVSCEKTAVLQAPQNLMLSEGFENPLGFYDDEPTFSWQLPVKDDVVGQLAYQIIAASNPDALPDNPDLWDSKKQVSEQSTWIKYEGEPLKSRQKVYWQVRYWNQNDEVSNWSAVQNFELGLLNNKDWQAKWLVLILLKIVFDGVEKF
;
A
#
# COMPACT_ATOMS: atom_id res chain seq x y z
N MET A 1 11.71 -5.45 74.14
CA MET A 1 12.76 -5.65 73.12
C MET A 1 12.29 -4.91 71.87
N MET A 2 12.80 -3.69 71.62
CA MET A 2 12.31 -2.87 70.50
C MET A 2 12.91 -3.37 69.18
N PRO A 3 12.11 -3.54 68.11
CA PRO A 3 12.65 -3.94 66.82
C PRO A 3 13.58 -2.86 66.27
N ASN A 4 14.71 -3.29 65.69
CA ASN A 4 15.75 -2.41 65.19
C ASN A 4 15.22 -1.59 64.00
N LYS A 5 15.00 -0.28 64.22
CA LYS A 5 14.41 0.65 63.24
C LYS A 5 15.18 0.69 61.90
N ALA A 6 16.48 0.37 61.91
CA ALA A 6 17.29 0.30 60.70
C ALA A 6 16.94 -0.92 59.82
N LEU A 7 16.65 -2.07 60.45
CA LEU A 7 16.24 -3.30 59.75
C LEU A 7 14.88 -3.13 59.07
N PHE A 8 13.94 -2.44 59.73
CA PHE A 8 12.62 -2.16 59.16
C PHE A 8 12.68 -1.18 57.98
N LYS A 9 13.56 -0.17 58.05
CA LYS A 9 13.78 0.79 56.95
C LYS A 9 14.40 0.11 55.73
N ASN A 10 15.39 -0.75 55.92
CA ASN A 10 16.02 -1.52 54.85
C ASN A 10 15.05 -2.53 54.21
N PHE A 11 14.13 -3.10 55.00
CA PHE A 11 13.07 -3.97 54.51
C PHE A 11 12.06 -3.20 53.62
N ILE A 12 11.71 -1.97 54.01
CA ILE A 12 10.85 -1.08 53.21
C ILE A 12 11.53 -0.66 51.89
N TYR A 13 12.82 -0.32 51.91
CA TYR A 13 13.57 0.00 50.69
C TYR A 13 13.71 -1.22 49.76
N ALA A 14 13.90 -2.42 50.30
CA ALA A 14 13.94 -3.65 49.52
C ALA A 14 12.58 -3.98 48.84
N LEU A 15 11.46 -3.76 49.54
CA LEU A 15 10.12 -3.93 48.97
C LEU A 15 9.83 -2.88 47.88
N ALA A 16 10.26 -1.63 48.07
CA ALA A 16 10.12 -0.57 47.08
C ALA A 16 10.96 -0.84 45.81
N CYS A 17 12.18 -1.36 45.95
CA CYS A 17 13.00 -1.76 44.80
C CYS A 17 12.40 -2.93 44.02
N PHE A 18 11.76 -3.90 44.69
CA PHE A 18 11.10 -5.03 44.04
C PHE A 18 9.84 -4.59 43.26
N ALA A 19 9.06 -3.66 43.83
CA ALA A 19 7.86 -3.11 43.18
C ALA A 19 8.18 -2.22 41.96
N ILE A 20 9.34 -1.55 41.95
CA ILE A 20 9.79 -0.73 40.81
C ILE A 20 10.31 -1.63 39.66
N PHE A 21 10.83 -2.82 39.97
CA PHE A 21 11.35 -3.76 38.96
C PHE A 21 10.24 -4.48 38.18
N SER A 22 9.03 -4.62 38.76
CA SER A 22 7.90 -5.32 38.11
C SER A 22 7.10 -4.48 37.11
N VAL A 23 7.32 -3.15 37.05
CA VAL A 23 6.49 -2.26 36.20
C VAL A 23 7.09 -2.00 34.81
N VAL A 24 8.26 -2.57 34.51
CA VAL A 24 8.88 -2.48 33.17
C VAL A 24 8.71 -3.81 32.42
N SER A 25 7.49 -4.33 32.39
CA SER A 25 7.13 -5.30 31.35
C SER A 25 6.77 -4.50 30.10
N CYS A 26 7.80 -4.14 29.33
CA CYS A 26 7.59 -3.65 27.97
C CYS A 26 7.10 -4.85 27.16
N GLU A 27 5.79 -4.97 26.97
CA GLU A 27 5.25 -5.83 25.92
C GLU A 27 5.75 -5.28 24.60
N LYS A 28 6.80 -5.89 24.05
CA LYS A 28 7.11 -5.78 22.63
C LYS A 28 5.90 -6.36 21.90
N THR A 29 4.98 -5.50 21.47
CA THR A 29 3.96 -5.89 20.50
C THR A 29 4.71 -6.41 19.28
N ALA A 30 4.64 -7.71 19.04
CA ALA A 30 5.22 -8.31 17.85
C ALA A 30 4.49 -7.70 16.65
N VAL A 31 5.20 -6.90 15.85
CA VAL A 31 4.59 -6.27 14.69
C VAL A 31 4.59 -7.29 13.55
N LEU A 32 3.41 -7.62 13.03
CA LEU A 32 3.30 -8.59 11.95
C LEU A 32 4.08 -8.12 10.72
N GLN A 33 4.60 -9.08 9.97
CA GLN A 33 5.31 -8.80 8.73
C GLN A 33 4.39 -8.13 7.71
N ALA A 34 4.96 -7.26 6.89
CA ALA A 34 4.22 -6.53 5.88
C ALA A 34 3.76 -7.47 4.74
N PRO A 35 2.68 -7.12 4.03
CA PRO A 35 2.32 -7.82 2.80
C PRO A 35 3.38 -7.61 1.71
N GLN A 36 3.50 -8.59 0.82
CA GLN A 36 4.53 -8.69 -0.21
C GLN A 36 3.92 -8.92 -1.61
N ASN A 37 4.73 -8.85 -2.66
CA ASN A 37 4.31 -9.10 -4.05
C ASN A 37 3.07 -8.28 -4.43
N LEU A 38 3.14 -6.97 -4.17
CA LEU A 38 2.10 -6.01 -4.50
C LEU A 38 2.01 -5.83 -6.02
N MET A 39 0.80 -5.97 -6.56
CA MET A 39 0.52 -5.91 -7.99
C MET A 39 -0.65 -4.98 -8.29
N LEU A 40 -0.58 -4.33 -9.44
CA LEU A 40 -1.66 -3.52 -10.01
C LEU A 40 -2.38 -4.32 -11.11
N SER A 41 -3.70 -4.32 -11.07
CA SER A 41 -4.60 -4.94 -12.04
C SER A 41 -4.15 -6.34 -12.47
N GLU A 42 -3.77 -6.53 -13.74
CA GLU A 42 -3.43 -7.81 -14.35
C GLU A 42 -2.09 -8.42 -13.89
N GLY A 43 -1.55 -7.97 -12.76
CA GLY A 43 -0.29 -8.46 -12.20
C GLY A 43 0.91 -7.54 -12.46
N PHE A 44 0.68 -6.27 -12.78
CA PHE A 44 1.76 -5.33 -13.08
C PHE A 44 2.49 -4.87 -11.82
N GLU A 45 3.82 -4.85 -11.89
CA GLU A 45 4.69 -4.22 -10.89
C GLU A 45 5.19 -2.88 -11.45
N ASN A 46 4.84 -1.78 -10.77
CA ASN A 46 5.26 -0.43 -11.11
C ASN A 46 5.11 -0.03 -12.60
N PRO A 47 3.93 -0.21 -13.22
CA PRO A 47 3.76 0.08 -14.64
C PRO A 47 3.91 1.57 -14.94
N LEU A 48 4.50 1.87 -16.10
CA LEU A 48 4.62 3.21 -16.67
C LEU A 48 3.72 3.34 -17.90
N GLY A 49 2.94 4.42 -17.97
CA GLY A 49 1.97 4.62 -19.04
C GLY A 49 0.75 3.73 -18.93
N PHE A 50 0.34 3.39 -17.71
CA PHE A 50 -0.81 2.54 -17.42
C PHE A 50 -2.11 3.19 -17.92
N TYR A 51 -3.02 2.39 -18.47
CA TYR A 51 -4.14 2.89 -19.27
C TYR A 51 -5.46 3.00 -18.52
N ASP A 52 -5.58 2.33 -17.37
CA ASP A 52 -6.80 2.22 -16.59
C ASP A 52 -6.74 3.17 -15.38
N ASP A 53 -7.71 4.09 -15.32
CA ASP A 53 -7.86 5.10 -14.27
C ASP A 53 -8.69 4.62 -13.07
N GLU A 54 -9.20 3.38 -13.13
CA GLU A 54 -9.83 2.68 -12.03
C GLU A 54 -9.07 1.37 -11.69
N PRO A 55 -7.75 1.43 -11.44
CA PRO A 55 -6.94 0.24 -11.27
C PRO A 55 -7.40 -0.60 -10.08
N THR A 56 -7.00 -1.87 -10.06
CA THR A 56 -7.21 -2.74 -8.91
C THR A 56 -5.90 -3.10 -8.23
N PHE A 57 -5.95 -3.39 -6.93
CA PHE A 57 -4.79 -3.69 -6.11
C PHE A 57 -4.83 -5.13 -5.61
N SER A 58 -3.69 -5.81 -5.67
CA SER A 58 -3.51 -7.16 -5.16
C SER A 58 -2.22 -7.27 -4.35
N TRP A 59 -2.21 -8.12 -3.33
CA TRP A 59 -1.03 -8.40 -2.51
C TRP A 59 -1.05 -9.83 -1.97
N GLN A 60 0.12 -10.30 -1.54
CA GLN A 60 0.27 -11.60 -0.89
C GLN A 60 0.61 -11.40 0.59
N LEU A 61 0.02 -12.23 1.44
CA LEU A 61 0.38 -12.31 2.85
C LEU A 61 1.73 -13.03 3.01
N PRO A 62 2.57 -12.64 3.96
CA PRO A 62 3.81 -13.35 4.26
C PRO A 62 3.52 -14.76 4.82
N VAL A 63 4.38 -15.73 4.51
CA VAL A 63 4.25 -17.11 5.01
C VAL A 63 4.86 -17.20 6.40
N LYS A 64 4.02 -17.10 7.44
CA LYS A 64 4.41 -17.15 8.85
C LYS A 64 3.31 -17.77 9.73
N ASP A 65 3.70 -18.38 10.85
CA ASP A 65 2.78 -19.07 11.76
C ASP A 65 1.73 -18.14 12.40
N ASP A 66 2.06 -16.86 12.57
CA ASP A 66 1.18 -15.81 13.09
C ASP A 66 0.25 -15.19 12.01
N VAL A 67 0.39 -15.62 10.76
CA VAL A 67 -0.34 -15.12 9.60
C VAL A 67 -1.04 -16.29 8.89
N VAL A 68 -2.18 -16.71 9.46
CA VAL A 68 -3.01 -17.76 8.88
C VAL A 68 -3.93 -17.19 7.80
N GLY A 69 -4.36 -15.94 7.98
CA GLY A 69 -5.20 -15.24 7.02
C GLY A 69 -5.33 -13.76 7.37
N GLN A 70 -6.01 -13.03 6.49
CA GLN A 70 -6.33 -11.63 6.68
C GLN A 70 -7.78 -11.49 7.15
N LEU A 71 -8.02 -10.69 8.19
CA LEU A 71 -9.34 -10.26 8.63
C LEU A 71 -9.76 -8.93 7.99
N ALA A 72 -8.80 -8.03 7.79
CA ALA A 72 -9.05 -6.70 7.26
C ALA A 72 -7.83 -6.14 6.51
N TYR A 73 -8.04 -5.13 5.69
CA TYR A 73 -6.96 -4.40 5.03
C TYR A 73 -7.14 -2.89 5.09
N GLN A 74 -6.08 -2.16 4.76
CA GLN A 74 -6.14 -0.74 4.46
C GLN A 74 -5.14 -0.42 3.35
N ILE A 75 -5.64 0.22 2.29
CA ILE A 75 -4.84 0.74 1.19
C ILE A 75 -4.81 2.26 1.30
N ILE A 76 -3.63 2.82 1.06
CA ILE A 76 -3.44 4.26 0.96
C ILE A 76 -2.71 4.59 -0.34
N ALA A 77 -3.07 5.71 -0.95
CA ALA A 77 -2.43 6.22 -2.16
C ALA A 77 -2.20 7.72 -2.08
N ALA A 78 -1.07 8.17 -2.65
CA ALA A 78 -0.64 9.55 -2.65
C ALA A 78 0.05 9.96 -3.96
N SER A 79 0.06 11.25 -4.25
CA SER A 79 0.79 11.84 -5.39
C SER A 79 2.30 11.99 -5.13
N ASN A 80 2.72 11.95 -3.87
CA ASN A 80 4.11 12.03 -3.41
C ASN A 80 4.38 10.91 -2.40
N PRO A 81 5.48 10.12 -2.52
CA PRO A 81 5.81 9.08 -1.54
C PRO A 81 6.00 9.62 -0.12
N ASP A 82 6.49 10.86 0.04
CA ASP A 82 6.72 11.48 1.37
C ASP A 82 5.43 11.73 2.15
N ALA A 83 4.28 11.70 1.47
CA ALA A 83 2.97 11.83 2.09
C ALA A 83 2.48 10.50 2.72
N LEU A 84 3.12 9.37 2.42
CA LEU A 84 2.75 8.07 2.96
C LEU A 84 3.57 7.72 4.21
N PRO A 85 2.95 7.14 5.27
CA PRO A 85 1.54 6.81 5.38
C PRO A 85 0.67 7.91 6.01
N ASP A 86 1.26 9.04 6.41
CA ASP A 86 0.66 9.97 7.37
C ASP A 86 -0.43 10.89 6.79
N ASN A 87 -0.32 11.27 5.52
CA ASN A 87 -1.23 12.21 4.87
C ASN A 87 -1.47 11.88 3.37
N PRO A 88 -2.06 10.71 3.06
CA PRO A 88 -2.35 10.33 1.68
C PRO A 88 -3.39 11.28 1.05
N ASP A 89 -3.02 11.93 -0.04
CA ASP A 89 -3.82 12.95 -0.71
C ASP A 89 -4.74 12.41 -1.81
N LEU A 90 -4.56 11.16 -2.24
CA LEU A 90 -5.38 10.55 -3.30
C LEU A 90 -6.41 9.59 -2.75
N TRP A 91 -6.01 8.73 -1.80
CA TRP A 91 -6.92 7.73 -1.25
C TRP A 91 -6.47 7.20 0.10
N ASP A 92 -7.45 7.00 0.99
CA ASP A 92 -7.30 6.17 2.18
C ASP A 92 -8.56 5.34 2.34
N SER A 93 -8.46 4.03 2.10
CA SER A 93 -9.61 3.13 2.20
C SER A 93 -10.14 3.04 3.62
N LYS A 94 -9.41 3.50 4.64
CA LYS A 94 -9.59 3.13 6.05
C LYS A 94 -9.54 1.61 6.22
N LYS A 95 -9.80 1.14 7.43
CA LYS A 95 -9.85 -0.30 7.72
C LYS A 95 -11.10 -0.91 7.08
N GLN A 96 -10.89 -1.81 6.13
CA GLN A 96 -11.92 -2.57 5.44
C GLN A 96 -11.95 -4.00 5.98
N VAL A 97 -13.06 -4.40 6.60
CA VAL A 97 -13.23 -5.76 7.15
C VAL A 97 -13.54 -6.72 6.01
N SER A 98 -12.50 -7.37 5.50
CA SER A 98 -12.56 -8.29 4.38
C SER A 98 -11.29 -9.15 4.30
N GLU A 99 -11.48 -10.43 4.00
CA GLU A 99 -10.41 -11.39 3.74
C GLU A 99 -9.85 -11.28 2.31
N GLN A 100 -10.48 -10.46 1.45
CA GLN A 100 -10.05 -10.27 0.07
C GLN A 100 -8.72 -9.51 0.01
N SER A 101 -7.78 -10.04 -0.78
CA SER A 101 -6.43 -9.48 -0.99
C SER A 101 -6.06 -9.33 -2.46
N THR A 102 -7.03 -9.54 -3.36
CA THR A 102 -6.84 -9.44 -4.81
C THR A 102 -7.94 -8.61 -5.43
N TRP A 103 -7.62 -7.92 -6.53
CA TRP A 103 -8.57 -7.16 -7.34
C TRP A 103 -9.40 -6.13 -6.55
N ILE A 104 -8.80 -5.47 -5.55
CA ILE A 104 -9.48 -4.40 -4.80
C ILE A 104 -9.51 -3.15 -5.67
N LYS A 105 -10.70 -2.69 -6.04
CA LYS A 105 -10.87 -1.50 -6.89
C LYS A 105 -10.41 -0.23 -6.18
N TYR A 106 -9.76 0.67 -6.92
CA TYR A 106 -9.49 2.03 -6.47
C TYR A 106 -10.80 2.81 -6.26
N GLU A 107 -10.95 3.43 -5.09
CA GLU A 107 -12.15 4.21 -4.72
C GLU A 107 -11.80 5.64 -4.24
N GLY A 108 -10.61 6.13 -4.61
CA GLY A 108 -10.12 7.45 -4.23
C GLY A 108 -10.46 8.57 -5.21
N GLU A 109 -9.71 9.66 -5.12
CA GLU A 109 -9.83 10.82 -6.01
C GLU A 109 -9.58 10.42 -7.47
N PRO A 110 -10.36 10.94 -8.44
CA PRO A 110 -10.21 10.61 -9.85
C PRO A 110 -8.78 10.82 -10.36
N LEU A 111 -8.21 9.76 -10.93
CA LEU A 111 -6.86 9.79 -11.46
C LEU A 111 -6.80 10.46 -12.84
N LYS A 112 -5.63 11.00 -13.20
CA LYS A 112 -5.45 11.84 -14.39
C LYS A 112 -4.32 11.33 -15.26
N SER A 113 -4.38 11.65 -16.55
CA SER A 113 -3.31 11.34 -17.51
C SER A 113 -1.97 11.90 -17.04
N ARG A 114 -0.90 11.12 -17.20
CA ARG A 114 0.48 11.44 -16.77
C ARG A 114 0.66 11.56 -15.26
N GLN A 115 -0.32 11.16 -14.46
CA GLN A 115 -0.22 11.18 -13.01
C GLN A 115 0.59 9.98 -12.52
N LYS A 116 1.58 10.25 -11.67
CA LYS A 116 2.25 9.23 -10.89
C LYS A 116 1.57 9.08 -9.53
N VAL A 117 1.33 7.84 -9.14
CA VAL A 117 0.64 7.46 -7.90
C VAL A 117 1.56 6.54 -7.12
N TYR A 118 1.68 6.78 -5.83
CA TYR A 118 2.39 5.95 -4.87
C TYR A 118 1.37 5.31 -3.95
N TRP A 119 1.55 4.05 -3.59
CA TRP A 119 0.60 3.33 -2.74
C TRP A 119 1.28 2.31 -1.85
N GLN A 120 0.62 2.03 -0.72
CA GLN A 120 1.00 0.99 0.22
C GLN A 120 -0.26 0.30 0.75
N VAL A 121 -0.07 -0.92 1.24
CA VAL A 121 -1.13 -1.69 1.91
C VAL A 121 -0.62 -2.25 3.23
N ARG A 122 -1.51 -2.33 4.21
CA ARG A 122 -1.33 -3.12 5.43
C ARG A 122 -2.56 -3.97 5.67
N TYR A 123 -2.41 -4.98 6.52
CA TYR A 123 -3.50 -5.89 6.85
C TYR A 123 -3.61 -6.13 8.36
N TRP A 124 -4.74 -6.71 8.75
CA TRP A 124 -4.95 -7.29 10.07
C TRP A 124 -5.06 -8.80 9.92
N ASN A 125 -4.37 -9.57 10.77
CA ASN A 125 -4.47 -11.03 10.74
C ASN A 125 -5.78 -11.54 11.39
N GLN A 126 -5.93 -12.86 11.48
CA GLN A 126 -7.06 -13.54 12.14
C GLN A 126 -7.28 -13.13 13.61
N ASN A 127 -6.27 -12.59 14.30
CA ASN A 127 -6.34 -12.16 15.70
C ASN A 127 -6.59 -10.65 15.84
N ASP A 128 -6.89 -9.96 14.74
CA ASP A 128 -7.01 -8.50 14.66
C ASP A 128 -5.73 -7.73 15.01
N GLU A 129 -4.57 -8.36 14.82
CA GLU A 129 -3.26 -7.73 14.98
C GLU A 129 -2.85 -7.04 13.68
N VAL A 130 -2.32 -5.82 13.76
CA VAL A 130 -1.97 -5.01 12.57
C VAL A 130 -0.56 -5.30 12.06
N SER A 131 -0.40 -5.35 10.74
CA SER A 131 0.91 -5.46 10.09
C SER A 131 1.65 -4.14 9.96
N ASN A 132 2.96 -4.25 9.72
CA ASN A 132 3.69 -3.17 9.08
C ASN A 132 3.07 -2.82 7.71
N TRP A 133 3.24 -1.57 7.29
CA TRP A 133 2.98 -1.17 5.90
C TRP A 133 3.91 -1.92 4.94
N SER A 134 3.42 -2.26 3.75
CA SER A 134 4.22 -2.78 2.65
C SER A 134 5.35 -1.84 2.26
N ALA A 135 6.27 -2.28 1.39
CA ALA A 135 7.08 -1.33 0.63
C ALA A 135 6.17 -0.41 -0.20
N VAL A 136 6.59 0.84 -0.41
CA VAL A 136 5.92 1.77 -1.33
C VAL A 136 6.05 1.23 -2.74
N GLN A 137 4.91 0.99 -3.40
CA GLN A 137 4.84 0.77 -4.84
C GLN A 137 4.31 2.02 -5.53
N ASN A 138 4.43 2.07 -6.84
CA ASN A 138 3.93 3.17 -7.64
C ASN A 138 3.33 2.69 -8.95
N PHE A 139 2.68 3.59 -9.68
CA PHE A 139 2.35 3.43 -11.08
C PHE A 139 2.20 4.81 -11.71
N GLU A 140 2.38 4.90 -13.02
CA GLU A 140 2.22 6.15 -13.75
C GLU A 140 1.20 5.97 -14.87
N LEU A 141 0.18 6.80 -14.89
CA LEU A 141 -0.86 6.76 -15.91
C LEU A 141 -0.37 7.37 -17.22
N GLY A 142 -0.78 6.76 -18.34
CA GLY A 142 -0.50 7.24 -19.68
C GLY A 142 -1.42 8.38 -20.10
N LEU A 143 -1.88 8.32 -21.35
CA LEU A 143 -2.91 9.21 -21.88
C LEU A 143 -4.24 8.49 -21.82
N LEU A 144 -5.10 8.86 -20.87
CA LEU A 144 -6.38 8.21 -20.62
C LEU A 144 -7.44 8.58 -21.67
N ASN A 145 -7.31 9.76 -22.27
CA ASN A 145 -8.26 10.25 -23.24
C ASN A 145 -7.57 10.66 -24.55
N ASN A 146 -8.26 10.47 -25.68
CA ASN A 146 -7.75 10.91 -26.99
C ASN A 146 -7.41 12.40 -27.04
N LYS A 147 -8.14 13.25 -26.29
CA LYS A 147 -7.87 14.69 -26.17
C LYS A 147 -6.51 15.01 -25.51
N ASP A 148 -5.92 14.07 -24.78
CA ASP A 148 -4.62 14.25 -24.13
C ASP A 148 -3.46 14.04 -25.11
N TRP A 149 -3.75 13.44 -26.28
CA TRP A 149 -2.83 13.28 -27.39
C TRP A 149 -2.85 14.53 -28.28
N GLN A 150 -1.68 15.15 -28.45
CA GLN A 150 -1.53 16.42 -29.18
C GLN A 150 -0.81 16.27 -30.52
N ALA A 151 -0.28 15.08 -30.82
CA ALA A 151 0.40 14.82 -32.08
C ALA A 151 -0.61 14.66 -33.22
N LYS A 152 -0.11 14.47 -34.45
CA LYS A 152 -0.92 14.11 -35.61
C LYS A 152 -0.29 12.91 -36.28
N TRP A 153 -1.12 12.01 -36.78
CA TRP A 153 -0.65 10.88 -37.57
C TRP A 153 -0.11 11.44 -38.88
N LEU A 154 1.16 11.16 -39.15
CA LEU A 154 1.78 11.49 -40.42
C LEU A 154 1.75 10.24 -41.30
N VAL A 155 1.32 10.40 -42.54
CA VAL A 155 1.44 9.36 -43.56
C VAL A 155 2.36 9.86 -44.66
N LEU A 156 3.29 9.02 -45.08
CA LEU A 156 4.07 9.27 -46.28
C LEU A 156 3.19 8.97 -47.49
N ILE A 157 2.76 10.01 -48.19
CA ILE A 157 2.19 9.85 -49.52
C ILE A 157 3.37 9.82 -50.49
N LEU A 158 3.80 8.63 -50.87
CA LEU A 158 4.57 8.48 -52.10
C LEU A 158 3.62 8.80 -53.27
N LEU A 159 4.11 9.62 -54.18
CA LEU A 159 3.38 10.24 -55.27
C LEU A 159 2.39 9.27 -55.94
N LYS A 160 1.20 9.79 -56.24
CA LYS A 160 0.17 9.22 -57.09
C LYS A 160 0.73 9.03 -58.52
N ILE A 161 1.51 7.97 -58.72
CA ILE A 161 1.93 7.40 -59.99
C ILE A 161 1.57 5.92 -59.81
N VAL A 162 0.35 5.47 -60.11
CA VAL A 162 -0.19 5.15 -61.43
C VAL A 162 -1.72 5.19 -61.32
N PHE A 163 -2.37 6.25 -61.81
CA PHE A 163 -3.79 6.21 -62.17
C PHE A 163 -3.86 6.59 -63.66
N ASP A 164 -3.57 5.62 -64.53
CA ASP A 164 -3.73 5.76 -65.98
C ASP A 164 -3.97 4.40 -66.67
N GLY A 165 -4.66 3.45 -66.04
CA GLY A 165 -4.74 2.13 -66.67
C GLY A 165 -5.71 1.06 -66.20
N VAL A 166 -6.82 1.37 -65.53
CA VAL A 166 -7.92 0.37 -65.41
C VAL A 166 -9.28 1.07 -65.52
N GLU A 167 -9.59 1.55 -66.72
CA GLU A 167 -10.96 1.44 -67.22
C GLU A 167 -11.17 0.02 -67.75
N LYS A 168 -12.35 -0.55 -67.45
CA LYS A 168 -12.88 -1.87 -67.85
C LYS A 168 -12.47 -3.04 -66.96
N PHE A 169 -13.36 -3.43 -66.03
CA PHE A 169 -14.29 -4.56 -66.20
C PHE A 169 -15.60 -4.27 -65.47
#